data_AF-A0A7S3C122-F1
#
_entry.id   AF-A0A7S3C122-F1
#
_cell.length_a   1.000
_cell.length_b   1.000
_cell.length_c   1.000
_cell.angle_alpha   90.00
_cell.angle_beta   90.00
_cell.angle_gamma   90.00
#
_symmetry.space_group_name_H-M   'P 1'
#
loop_
_entity.id
_entity.type
_entity.pdbx_description
1 polymer ?
#
loop_
_entity_poly.entity_id
_entity_poly.type
_entity_poly.pdbx_seq_one_letter_code
_entity_poly.pdbx_strand_id
1 'polypeptide(L)'
;CGQSEHSPLARLHESLNGRETDSPRLHKGLYGSGDRLQSMSSVELIPEGLVRVSTIPKSQLPQVFFSLLKILFFCAERPERFLSVTVTEADITLIAEPEDLEGFEGSTDLEQDGAAWRVVRVGEGAHGFEKIGVIERITGALAAAGIPVLYVSTFSTDYVLIPDERLQEALGCFSSTYHPTHAEETEPNLRHSHPLNVLCATIRILRLERRHRAAHTNLLIRLLLIPAQEDVAQPIASLTETPDEISILAGLRTS
;
A
#
# COMPACT_ATOMS: atom_id res chain seq x y z
N CYS A 1 -6.57 37.53 -17.63
CA CYS A 1 -5.60 37.61 -16.51
C CYS A 1 -5.41 36.18 -16.00
N GLY A 2 -4.49 35.45 -16.63
CA GLY A 2 -4.32 34.02 -16.38
C GLY A 2 -3.31 33.79 -15.26
N GLN A 3 -3.71 33.05 -14.24
CA GLN A 3 -2.78 32.34 -13.38
C GLN A 3 -2.97 30.85 -13.66
N SER A 4 -1.93 30.21 -14.18
CA SER A 4 -1.82 28.77 -14.24
C SER A 4 -1.67 28.24 -12.82
N GLU A 5 -2.77 27.76 -12.22
CA GLU A 5 -2.70 27.01 -10.98
C GLU A 5 -2.00 25.67 -11.25
N HIS A 6 -0.69 25.63 -11.02
CA HIS A 6 0.10 24.41 -11.12
C HIS A 6 -0.45 23.33 -10.18
N SER A 7 -0.75 22.14 -10.73
CA SER A 7 -1.27 20.94 -10.05
C SER A 7 -0.57 20.69 -8.70
N PRO A 8 -1.29 20.31 -7.63
CA PRO A 8 -0.69 19.96 -6.33
C PRO A 8 0.46 18.94 -6.43
N LEU A 9 0.37 18.00 -7.38
CA LEU A 9 1.43 17.03 -7.63
C LEU A 9 2.67 17.63 -8.28
N ALA A 10 2.52 18.64 -9.14
CA ALA A 10 3.67 19.34 -9.71
C ALA A 10 4.45 20.08 -8.61
N ARG A 11 3.73 20.74 -7.69
CA ARG A 11 4.34 21.42 -6.53
C ARG A 11 4.98 20.44 -5.55
N LEU A 12 4.35 19.29 -5.28
CA LEU A 12 4.95 18.22 -4.48
C LEU A 12 6.24 17.71 -5.13
N HIS A 13 6.21 17.42 -6.43
CA HIS A 13 7.38 16.94 -7.17
C HIS A 13 8.53 17.97 -7.22
N GLU A 14 8.22 19.25 -7.47
CA GLU A 14 9.22 20.33 -7.42
C GLU A 14 9.82 20.53 -6.03
N SER A 15 9.00 20.44 -4.97
CA SER A 15 9.45 20.57 -3.58
C SER A 15 10.34 19.40 -3.15
N LEU A 16 10.06 18.19 -3.64
CA LEU A 16 10.83 16.98 -3.33
C LEU A 16 12.17 16.92 -4.08
N ASN A 17 12.26 17.46 -5.29
CA ASN A 17 13.46 17.36 -6.14
C ASN A 17 14.51 18.46 -5.93
N GLY A 18 14.56 19.05 -4.73
CA GLY A 18 15.61 19.99 -4.35
C GLY A 18 16.97 19.30 -4.19
N ARG A 19 17.74 19.23 -5.30
CA ARG A 19 19.14 18.77 -5.46
C ARG A 19 19.34 17.25 -5.51
N GLU A 20 19.38 16.71 -6.73
CA GLU A 20 20.13 15.49 -7.06
C GLU A 20 21.24 15.83 -8.07
N THR A 21 22.47 15.46 -7.75
CA THR A 21 23.66 15.58 -8.61
C THR A 21 23.90 14.28 -9.38
N ASP A 22 24.18 14.44 -10.68
CA ASP A 22 24.58 13.45 -11.68
C ASP A 22 25.52 12.33 -11.23
N SER A 23 25.28 11.09 -11.71
CA SER A 23 26.29 10.10 -12.16
C SER A 23 25.67 8.78 -12.66
N PRO A 24 26.36 7.96 -13.50
CA PRO A 24 25.84 7.60 -14.81
C PRO A 24 25.41 6.14 -15.02
N ARG A 25 24.66 5.95 -16.12
CA ARG A 25 24.21 4.70 -16.75
C ARG A 25 25.37 3.78 -17.15
N LEU A 26 25.19 2.47 -16.95
CA LEU A 26 25.95 1.42 -17.66
C LEU A 26 25.02 0.27 -18.06
N HIS A 27 24.95 0.04 -19.38
CA HIS A 27 24.30 -1.08 -20.06
C HIS A 27 25.32 -2.19 -20.37
N LYS A 28 24.89 -3.46 -20.24
CA LYS A 28 25.26 -4.71 -20.96
C LYS A 28 25.04 -5.87 -19.97
N GLY A 29 24.22 -6.90 -20.20
CA GLY A 29 23.94 -7.67 -21.40
C GLY A 29 24.71 -8.99 -21.32
N LEU A 30 24.01 -10.13 -21.16
CA LEU A 30 24.27 -11.44 -21.78
C LEU A 30 23.38 -12.54 -21.20
N TYR A 31 22.66 -13.21 -22.10
CA TYR A 31 22.01 -14.50 -21.89
C TYR A 31 23.05 -15.58 -21.53
N GLY A 32 22.74 -16.40 -20.53
CA GLY A 32 23.49 -17.60 -20.18
C GLY A 32 22.55 -18.63 -19.57
N SER A 33 22.24 -19.66 -20.34
CA SER A 33 21.40 -20.81 -19.98
C SER A 33 22.15 -21.78 -19.07
N GLY A 34 21.44 -22.38 -18.11
CA GLY A 34 21.89 -23.57 -17.37
C GLY A 34 22.18 -23.32 -15.89
N ASP A 35 21.56 -24.14 -15.04
CA ASP A 35 21.73 -24.24 -13.58
C ASP A 35 21.31 -23.04 -12.72
N ARG A 36 20.05 -23.07 -12.26
CA ARG A 36 19.65 -22.42 -11.00
C ARG A 36 18.41 -23.06 -10.39
N LEU A 37 18.45 -24.38 -10.19
CA LEU A 37 17.66 -25.01 -9.13
C LEU A 37 18.57 -25.00 -7.90
N GLN A 38 18.12 -24.40 -6.80
CA GLN A 38 18.85 -24.15 -5.53
C GLN A 38 19.60 -22.81 -5.44
N SER A 39 18.83 -21.73 -5.33
CA SER A 39 19.16 -20.67 -4.38
C SER A 39 17.89 -20.31 -3.63
N MET A 40 17.74 -20.87 -2.42
CA MET A 40 16.70 -20.43 -1.48
C MET A 40 17.07 -19.04 -1.00
N SER A 41 16.71 -18.01 -1.78
CA SER A 41 16.62 -16.64 -1.27
C SER A 41 15.51 -16.62 -0.23
N SER A 42 15.87 -16.65 1.05
CA SER A 42 14.94 -16.61 2.17
C SER A 42 14.12 -15.32 2.10
N VAL A 43 12.84 -15.41 1.76
CA VAL A 43 11.90 -14.33 2.05
C VAL A 43 11.81 -14.26 3.56
N GLU A 44 12.12 -13.09 4.13
CA GLU A 44 11.87 -12.84 5.53
C GLU A 44 10.56 -12.09 5.67
N LEU A 45 9.62 -12.70 6.39
CA LEU A 45 8.34 -12.10 6.74
C LEU A 45 8.49 -11.50 8.13
N ILE A 46 8.45 -10.17 8.22
CA ILE A 46 8.64 -9.43 9.46
C ILE A 46 7.27 -8.91 9.89
N PRO A 47 6.64 -9.46 10.96
CA PRO A 47 5.37 -8.93 11.46
C PRO A 47 5.60 -7.57 12.12
N GLU A 48 4.96 -6.52 11.60
CA GLU A 48 5.21 -5.14 12.07
C GLU A 48 4.05 -4.57 12.90
N GLY A 49 2.80 -4.94 12.61
CA GLY A 49 1.65 -4.34 13.30
C GLY A 49 0.32 -5.05 13.04
N LEU A 50 -0.67 -4.75 13.88
CA LEU A 50 -2.05 -5.21 13.72
C LEU A 50 -2.90 -4.05 13.20
N VAL A 51 -3.62 -4.27 12.11
CA VAL A 51 -4.47 -3.25 11.48
C VAL A 51 -5.88 -3.76 11.24
N ARG A 52 -6.81 -2.83 11.06
CA ARG A 52 -8.15 -3.08 10.52
C ARG A 52 -8.26 -2.43 9.15
N VAL A 53 -9.13 -3.01 8.33
CA VAL A 53 -9.50 -2.45 7.03
C VAL A 53 -10.91 -1.90 7.14
N SER A 54 -11.08 -0.64 6.77
CA SER A 54 -12.36 0.04 6.83
C SER A 54 -12.58 0.87 5.57
N THR A 55 -13.84 1.07 5.18
CA THR A 55 -14.24 1.86 4.03
C THR A 55 -15.27 2.89 4.43
N ILE A 56 -15.17 4.08 3.85
CA ILE A 56 -16.09 5.20 4.05
C ILE A 56 -16.57 5.65 2.67
N PRO A 57 -17.89 5.70 2.40
CA PRO A 57 -18.40 6.28 1.16
C PRO A 57 -17.95 7.73 1.01
N LYS A 58 -17.52 8.13 -0.19
CA LYS A 58 -16.94 9.47 -0.40
C LYS A 58 -17.93 10.60 -0.10
N SER A 59 -19.24 10.34 -0.19
CA SER A 59 -20.30 11.27 0.22
C SER A 59 -20.25 11.65 1.70
N GLN A 60 -19.68 10.80 2.55
CA GLN A 60 -19.55 11.03 3.99
C GLN A 60 -18.25 11.73 4.39
N LEU A 61 -17.38 12.03 3.42
CA LEU A 61 -16.14 12.79 3.67
C LEU A 61 -16.35 14.04 4.54
N PRO A 62 -17.39 14.88 4.35
CA PRO A 62 -17.60 16.05 5.21
C PRO A 62 -17.80 15.71 6.70
N GLN A 63 -18.42 14.57 7.01
CA GLN A 63 -18.69 14.14 8.39
C GLN A 63 -17.43 13.59 9.05
N VAL A 64 -16.61 12.85 8.29
CA VAL A 64 -15.38 12.22 8.79
C VAL A 64 -14.12 13.07 8.58
N PHE A 65 -14.24 14.25 7.97
CA PHE A 65 -13.11 15.08 7.55
C PHE A 65 -12.15 15.39 8.70
N PHE A 66 -12.69 15.73 9.87
CA PHE A 66 -11.88 16.04 11.05
C PHE A 66 -11.11 14.81 11.57
N SER A 67 -11.76 13.64 11.63
CA SER A 67 -11.12 12.38 12.04
C SER A 67 -10.02 11.98 11.04
N LEU A 68 -10.26 12.14 9.73
CA LEU A 68 -9.25 11.92 8.69
C LEU A 68 -8.05 12.87 8.83
N LEU A 69 -8.30 14.16 9.05
CA LEU A 69 -7.21 15.11 9.29
C LEU A 69 -6.40 14.75 10.53
N LYS A 70 -7.07 14.33 11.60
CA LYS A 70 -6.43 13.92 12.85
C LYS A 70 -5.46 12.77 12.61
N ILE A 71 -5.92 11.68 11.98
CA ILE A 71 -5.06 10.51 11.72
C ILE A 71 -3.93 10.81 10.73
N LEU A 72 -4.17 11.66 9.72
CA LEU A 72 -3.16 11.98 8.71
C LEU A 72 -2.08 12.93 9.23
N PHE A 73 -2.43 13.93 10.05
CA PHE A 73 -1.54 15.07 10.32
C PHE A 73 -1.36 15.45 11.78
N PHE A 74 -2.22 15.00 12.70
CA PHE A 74 -2.23 15.48 14.08
C PHE A 74 -2.08 14.38 15.15
N CYS A 75 -1.95 13.12 14.75
CA CYS A 75 -1.54 12.05 15.67
C CYS A 75 -0.07 12.20 16.06
N ALA A 76 0.27 11.80 17.29
CA ALA A 76 1.65 11.72 17.74
C ALA A 76 2.46 10.77 16.84
N GLU A 77 3.71 11.12 16.55
CA GLU A 77 4.59 10.25 15.78
C GLU A 77 4.83 8.94 16.54
N ARG A 78 4.40 7.83 15.92
CA ARG A 78 4.62 6.47 16.42
C ARG A 78 5.60 5.80 15.46
N PRO A 79 6.83 5.44 15.90
CA PRO A 79 7.88 4.93 15.01
C PRO A 79 7.42 3.74 14.16
N GLU A 80 6.72 2.79 14.77
CA GLU A 80 6.27 1.55 14.11
C GLU A 80 4.90 1.67 13.42
N ARG A 81 4.41 2.90 13.20
CA ARG A 81 3.05 3.12 12.71
C ARG A 81 2.87 2.61 11.28
N PHE A 82 1.79 1.87 11.06
CA PHE A 82 1.28 1.57 9.72
C PHE A 82 -0.08 2.23 9.49
N LEU A 83 -0.15 3.07 8.47
CA LEU A 83 -1.40 3.71 8.03
C LEU A 83 -1.42 3.76 6.50
N SER A 84 -2.49 3.27 5.87
CA SER A 84 -2.77 3.51 4.45
C SER A 84 -4.14 4.15 4.30
N VAL A 85 -4.19 5.27 3.59
CA VAL A 85 -5.43 5.97 3.22
C VAL A 85 -5.49 6.03 1.71
N THR A 86 -6.45 5.31 1.13
CA THR A 86 -6.68 5.30 -0.32
C THR A 86 -8.03 5.95 -0.61
N VAL A 87 -8.04 6.93 -1.50
CA VAL A 87 -9.20 7.69 -1.90
C VAL A 87 -9.46 7.43 -3.38
N THR A 88 -10.65 6.93 -3.70
CA THR A 88 -11.14 6.73 -5.08
C THR A 88 -12.23 7.76 -5.40
N GLU A 89 -12.90 7.62 -6.55
CA GLU A 89 -14.11 8.39 -6.84
C GLU A 89 -15.31 7.96 -5.97
N ALA A 90 -15.34 6.69 -5.53
CA ALA A 90 -16.46 6.10 -4.81
C ALA A 90 -16.33 6.23 -3.29
N ASP A 91 -15.12 6.00 -2.78
CA ASP A 91 -14.90 5.75 -1.36
C ASP A 91 -13.49 6.14 -0.88
N ILE A 92 -13.31 6.02 0.43
CA ILE A 92 -12.05 6.16 1.15
C ILE A 92 -11.83 4.85 1.91
N THR A 93 -10.77 4.12 1.56
CA THR A 93 -10.33 2.94 2.29
C THR A 93 -9.23 3.31 3.27
N LEU A 94 -9.37 2.87 4.51
CA LEU A 94 -8.42 2.99 5.59
C LEU A 94 -7.87 1.61 5.93
N ILE A 95 -6.55 1.49 5.97
CA ILE A 95 -5.84 0.38 6.59
C ILE A 95 -5.08 1.00 7.74
N ALA A 96 -5.57 0.84 8.96
CA ALA A 96 -5.06 1.58 10.11
C ALA A 96 -5.02 0.71 11.35
N GLU A 97 -4.11 1.04 12.26
CA GLU A 97 -4.09 0.44 13.59
C GLU A 97 -5.35 0.81 14.38
N PRO A 98 -5.85 -0.08 15.27
CA PRO A 98 -7.07 0.17 16.04
C PRO A 98 -7.10 1.53 16.75
N GLU A 99 -5.97 1.98 17.29
CA GLU A 99 -5.82 3.25 18.01
C GLU A 99 -6.10 4.47 17.11
N ASP A 100 -5.81 4.37 15.81
CA ASP A 100 -6.13 5.44 14.87
C ASP A 100 -7.62 5.47 14.51
N LEU A 101 -8.32 4.34 14.67
CA LEU A 101 -9.74 4.20 14.33
C LEU A 101 -10.67 4.62 15.47
N GLU A 102 -10.17 4.77 16.70
CA GLU A 102 -10.94 5.28 17.86
C GLU A 102 -11.61 6.63 17.55
N GLY A 103 -10.99 7.46 16.71
CA GLY A 103 -11.53 8.76 16.29
C GLY A 103 -12.78 8.68 15.38
N PHE A 104 -13.18 7.49 14.96
CA PHE A 104 -14.35 7.23 14.14
C PHE A 104 -15.45 6.49 14.92
N GLU A 105 -15.23 6.20 16.21
CA GLU A 105 -16.23 5.56 17.06
C GLU A 105 -17.53 6.38 17.11
N GLY A 106 -18.66 5.70 16.87
CA GLY A 106 -19.98 6.33 16.80
C GLY A 106 -20.35 6.90 15.43
N SER A 107 -19.43 6.89 14.44
CA SER A 107 -19.80 7.13 13.04
C SER A 107 -20.49 5.89 12.48
N THR A 108 -21.68 6.06 11.90
CA THR A 108 -22.36 4.99 11.13
C THR A 108 -21.80 4.82 9.73
N ASP A 109 -20.83 5.65 9.35
CA ASP A 109 -20.33 5.79 7.98
C ASP A 109 -19.07 4.98 7.70
N LEU A 110 -18.53 4.32 8.72
CA LEU A 110 -17.36 3.45 8.63
C LEU A 110 -17.80 1.99 8.57
N GLU A 111 -17.70 1.38 7.39
CA GLU A 111 -17.84 -0.07 7.24
C GLU A 111 -16.48 -0.72 7.49
N GLN A 112 -16.39 -1.58 8.49
CA GLN A 112 -15.15 -2.24 8.86
C GLN A 112 -15.19 -3.72 8.50
N ASP A 113 -14.09 -4.22 7.95
CA ASP A 113 -13.89 -5.64 7.74
C ASP A 113 -13.93 -6.41 9.08
N GLY A 114 -14.54 -7.59 9.04
CA GLY A 114 -14.71 -8.44 10.22
C GLY A 114 -13.38 -8.91 10.81
N ALA A 115 -12.37 -9.06 9.96
CA ALA A 115 -11.05 -9.54 10.36
C ALA A 115 -10.13 -8.42 10.87
N ALA A 116 -9.16 -8.82 11.69
CA ALA A 116 -7.96 -8.05 11.95
C ALA A 116 -6.82 -8.64 11.12
N TRP A 117 -5.93 -7.77 10.66
CA TRP A 117 -4.88 -8.13 9.71
C TRP A 117 -3.51 -7.87 10.31
N ARG A 118 -2.62 -8.84 10.24
CA ARG A 118 -1.21 -8.67 10.56
C ARG A 118 -0.49 -8.09 9.34
N VAL A 119 0.14 -6.95 9.51
CA VAL A 119 1.05 -6.37 8.53
C VAL A 119 2.36 -7.14 8.56
N VAL A 120 2.76 -7.66 7.40
CA VAL A 120 4.00 -8.40 7.22
C VAL A 120 4.83 -7.73 6.15
N ARG A 121 5.96 -7.15 6.55
CA ARG A 121 6.92 -6.57 5.60
C ARG A 121 7.64 -7.68 4.85
N VAL A 122 7.76 -7.52 3.54
CA VAL A 122 8.60 -8.37 2.70
C VAL A 122 10.04 -7.89 2.82
N GLY A 123 10.86 -8.60 3.59
CA GLY A 123 12.25 -8.24 3.85
C GLY A 123 13.21 -8.63 2.72
N GLU A 124 14.29 -7.86 2.61
CA GLU A 124 15.50 -8.26 1.87
C GLU A 124 16.23 -9.34 2.66
N GLY A 125 16.21 -10.59 2.18
CA GLY A 125 17.14 -11.60 2.70
C GLY A 125 18.60 -11.19 2.44
N ALA A 126 19.55 -11.82 3.14
CA ALA A 126 20.99 -11.49 3.13
C ALA A 126 21.70 -11.45 1.75
N HIS A 127 21.02 -11.81 0.66
CA HIS A 127 21.59 -11.95 -0.68
C HIS A 127 20.99 -10.99 -1.73
N GLY A 128 20.18 -10.01 -1.31
CA GLY A 128 19.63 -8.97 -2.19
C GLY A 128 18.47 -9.43 -3.08
N PHE A 129 17.79 -8.45 -3.68
CA PHE A 129 16.57 -8.66 -4.46
C PHE A 129 16.80 -9.31 -5.83
N GLU A 130 16.11 -10.42 -6.08
CA GLU A 130 15.43 -10.60 -7.37
C GLU A 130 13.99 -10.10 -7.20
N LYS A 131 13.70 -8.85 -7.59
CA LYS A 131 12.36 -8.24 -7.40
C LYS A 131 11.25 -8.97 -8.16
N ILE A 132 11.62 -9.78 -9.16
CA ILE A 132 10.68 -10.53 -9.98
C ILE A 132 10.45 -11.89 -9.30
N GLY A 133 9.19 -12.22 -9.02
CA GLY A 133 8.79 -13.55 -8.51
C GLY A 133 8.76 -13.70 -6.99
N VAL A 134 9.26 -12.75 -6.20
CA VAL A 134 9.13 -12.80 -4.72
C VAL A 134 7.66 -12.74 -4.30
N ILE A 135 6.90 -11.80 -4.87
CA ILE A 135 5.47 -11.67 -4.57
C ILE A 135 4.70 -12.90 -5.04
N GLU A 136 4.97 -13.38 -6.26
CA GLU A 136 4.37 -14.61 -6.79
C GLU A 136 4.59 -15.79 -5.85
N ARG A 137 5.82 -15.96 -5.35
CA ARG A 137 6.16 -17.03 -4.40
C ARG A 137 5.40 -16.89 -3.08
N ILE A 138 5.28 -15.67 -2.56
CA ILE A 138 4.54 -15.40 -1.31
C ILE A 138 3.04 -15.66 -1.50
N THR A 139 2.41 -15.00 -2.48
CA THR A 139 0.98 -15.11 -2.71
C THR A 139 0.59 -16.50 -3.20
N GLY A 140 1.45 -17.18 -3.96
CA GLY A 140 1.24 -18.54 -4.44
C GLY A 140 1.24 -19.57 -3.30
N ALA A 141 2.18 -19.47 -2.37
CA ALA A 141 2.23 -20.34 -1.19
C ALA A 141 0.99 -20.14 -0.29
N LEU A 142 0.61 -18.89 -0.03
CA LEU A 142 -0.57 -18.56 0.77
C LEU A 142 -1.86 -19.00 0.09
N ALA A 143 -1.99 -18.82 -1.23
CA ALA A 143 -3.13 -19.30 -2.00
C ALA A 143 -3.24 -20.84 -1.98
N ALA A 144 -2.12 -21.56 -2.01
CA ALA A 144 -2.11 -23.03 -1.90
C ALA A 144 -2.60 -23.52 -0.51
N ALA A 145 -2.42 -22.72 0.53
CA ALA A 145 -2.98 -22.94 1.87
C ALA A 145 -4.39 -22.34 2.05
N GLY A 146 -4.98 -21.75 1.01
CA GLY A 146 -6.28 -21.09 1.07
C GLY A 146 -6.29 -19.86 1.99
N ILE A 147 -5.15 -19.23 2.24
CA ILE A 147 -5.00 -18.03 3.09
C ILE A 147 -5.23 -16.78 2.22
N PRO A 148 -6.28 -15.97 2.49
CA PRO A 148 -6.48 -14.73 1.76
C PRO A 148 -5.41 -13.71 2.16
N VAL A 149 -5.10 -12.80 1.23
CA VAL A 149 -4.11 -11.74 1.45
C VAL A 149 -4.62 -10.41 0.94
N LEU A 150 -4.24 -9.34 1.62
CA LEU A 150 -4.22 -8.00 1.05
C LEU A 150 -2.77 -7.60 0.78
N TYR A 151 -2.57 -6.71 -0.18
CA TYR A 151 -1.24 -6.34 -0.64
C TYR A 151 -1.12 -4.82 -0.77
N VAL A 152 -0.07 -4.27 -0.17
CA VAL A 152 0.23 -2.84 -0.19
C VAL A 152 1.68 -2.67 -0.63
N SER A 153 1.87 -2.13 -1.84
CA SER A 153 3.19 -1.68 -2.29
C SER A 153 3.42 -0.23 -1.89
N THR A 154 4.62 0.07 -1.41
CA THR A 154 5.09 1.43 -1.19
C THR A 154 6.15 1.81 -2.23
N PHE A 155 6.80 2.96 -2.06
CA PHE A 155 7.88 3.36 -2.97
C PHE A 155 9.10 2.45 -2.79
N SER A 156 9.42 2.09 -1.55
CA SER A 156 10.64 1.36 -1.21
C SER A 156 10.44 -0.15 -1.06
N THR A 157 9.31 -0.60 -0.51
CA THR A 157 9.10 -2.01 -0.18
C THR A 157 7.63 -2.44 -0.31
N ASP A 158 7.39 -3.74 -0.12
CA ASP A 158 6.08 -4.36 -0.22
C ASP A 158 5.63 -4.93 1.13
N TYR A 159 4.32 -4.88 1.35
CA TYR A 159 3.67 -5.40 2.54
C TYR A 159 2.56 -6.36 2.14
N VAL A 160 2.54 -7.52 2.80
CA VAL A 160 1.45 -8.47 2.71
C VAL A 160 0.69 -8.43 4.03
N LEU A 161 -0.62 -8.32 3.94
CA LEU A 161 -1.52 -8.35 5.10
C LEU A 161 -2.18 -9.71 5.14
N ILE A 162 -2.08 -10.36 6.30
CA ILE A 162 -2.54 -11.72 6.53
C ILE A 162 -3.57 -11.68 7.66
N PRO A 163 -4.70 -12.41 7.60
CA PRO A 163 -5.61 -12.49 8.73
C PRO A 163 -4.85 -12.90 9.99
N ASP A 164 -4.99 -12.12 11.07
CA ASP A 164 -4.17 -12.28 12.27
C ASP A 164 -4.28 -13.69 12.86
N GLU A 165 -5.50 -14.25 12.84
CA GLU A 165 -5.79 -15.61 13.30
C GLU A 165 -5.08 -16.71 12.48
N ARG A 166 -4.68 -16.42 11.24
CA ARG A 166 -3.99 -17.35 10.33
C ARG A 166 -2.50 -17.05 10.18
N LEU A 167 -1.95 -16.11 10.95
CA LEU A 167 -0.54 -15.71 10.84
C LEU A 167 0.43 -16.89 11.01
N GLN A 168 0.22 -17.75 12.01
CA GLN A 168 1.13 -18.88 12.27
C GLN A 168 1.09 -19.92 11.14
N GLU A 169 -0.10 -20.18 10.59
CA GLU A 169 -0.27 -21.04 9.42
C GLU A 169 0.45 -20.46 8.20
N ALA A 170 0.30 -19.16 7.98
CA ALA A 170 0.96 -18.43 6.89
C ALA A 170 2.48 -18.45 7.00
N LEU A 171 3.05 -18.19 8.19
CA LEU A 171 4.49 -18.29 8.41
C LEU A 171 4.98 -19.74 8.21
N GLY A 172 4.15 -20.71 8.62
CA GLY A 172 4.35 -22.12 8.34
C GLY A 172 4.62 -22.39 6.86
N CYS A 173 3.84 -21.79 5.95
CA CYS A 173 3.93 -21.99 4.50
C CYS A 173 5.32 -21.77 3.89
N PHE A 174 6.17 -20.98 4.54
CA PHE A 174 7.51 -20.64 4.06
C PHE A 174 8.62 -21.46 4.72
N SER A 175 8.28 -22.31 5.69
CA SER A 175 9.21 -23.28 6.26
C SER A 175 9.37 -24.49 5.34
N SER A 176 10.57 -25.06 5.26
CA SER A 176 10.86 -26.24 4.43
C SER A 176 10.10 -27.52 4.83
N THR A 177 9.34 -27.46 5.92
CA THR A 177 8.59 -28.59 6.50
C THR A 177 7.08 -28.40 6.37
N TYR A 178 6.60 -27.33 5.72
CA TYR A 178 5.18 -27.12 5.57
C TYR A 178 4.57 -28.17 4.66
N HIS A 179 3.61 -28.89 5.20
CA HIS A 179 2.66 -29.68 4.44
C HIS A 179 1.31 -29.03 4.68
N PRO A 180 0.59 -28.60 3.63
CA PRO A 180 -0.71 -27.97 3.80
C PRO A 180 -1.63 -28.92 4.59
N THR A 181 -1.98 -28.54 5.82
CA THR A 181 -2.70 -29.42 6.75
C THR A 181 -4.16 -29.62 6.34
N HIS A 182 -4.65 -28.81 5.40
CA HIS A 182 -6.02 -28.87 4.87
C HIS A 182 -6.03 -28.61 3.37
N ALA A 183 -5.51 -29.56 2.58
CA ALA A 183 -6.04 -29.78 1.25
C ALA A 183 -7.14 -30.85 1.35
N GLU A 184 -8.17 -30.60 2.17
CA GLU A 184 -9.44 -31.26 1.88
C GLU A 184 -9.89 -30.72 0.53
N GLU A 185 -10.34 -31.62 -0.35
CA GLU A 185 -10.93 -31.30 -1.65
C GLU A 185 -12.26 -30.55 -1.43
N THR A 186 -12.22 -29.34 -0.87
CA THR A 186 -13.39 -28.53 -0.57
C THR A 186 -13.76 -27.75 -1.82
N GLU A 187 -14.46 -28.42 -2.73
CA GLU A 187 -14.96 -27.90 -4.01
C GLU A 187 -13.84 -27.36 -4.94
N PRO A 188 -14.01 -27.40 -6.27
CA PRO A 188 -13.01 -26.79 -7.14
C PRO A 188 -12.94 -25.32 -6.77
N ASN A 189 -11.79 -24.84 -6.26
CA ASN A 189 -11.46 -23.42 -6.10
C ASN A 189 -12.17 -22.65 -7.22
N LEU A 190 -13.32 -22.02 -6.92
CA LEU A 190 -14.05 -21.29 -7.93
C LEU A 190 -13.13 -20.14 -8.27
N ARG A 191 -12.36 -20.29 -9.34
CA ARG A 191 -11.54 -19.24 -9.91
C ARG A 191 -12.52 -18.19 -10.38
N HIS A 192 -12.88 -17.29 -9.49
CA HIS A 192 -13.73 -16.18 -9.79
C HIS A 192 -12.97 -15.30 -10.79
N SER A 193 -13.41 -15.34 -12.05
CA SER A 193 -12.89 -14.42 -13.06
C SER A 193 -13.47 -13.05 -12.76
N HIS A 194 -12.62 -12.19 -12.22
CA HIS A 194 -12.96 -10.79 -12.02
C HIS A 194 -12.52 -10.02 -13.27
N PRO A 195 -13.41 -9.26 -13.93
CA PRO A 195 -13.03 -8.46 -15.07
C PRO A 195 -11.98 -7.43 -14.65
N LEU A 196 -10.87 -7.37 -15.37
CA LEU A 196 -9.86 -6.34 -15.17
C LEU A 196 -10.37 -5.04 -15.81
N ASN A 197 -10.56 -4.01 -14.98
CA ASN A 197 -10.85 -2.66 -15.46
C ASN A 197 -9.56 -1.85 -15.47
N VAL A 198 -9.13 -1.38 -16.65
CA VAL A 198 -7.93 -0.55 -16.78
C VAL A 198 -8.32 0.91 -16.58
N LEU A 199 -7.84 1.50 -15.49
CA LEU A 199 -7.99 2.93 -15.26
C LEU A 199 -7.19 3.70 -16.32
N CYS A 200 -7.85 4.63 -17.02
CA CYS A 200 -7.20 5.55 -17.96
C CYS A 200 -6.52 6.69 -17.19
N ALA A 201 -5.45 6.35 -16.47
CA ALA A 201 -4.69 7.28 -15.65
C ALA A 201 -3.20 6.95 -15.69
N THR A 202 -2.37 7.99 -15.71
CA THR A 202 -0.95 7.85 -15.42
C THR A 202 -0.76 7.82 -13.91
N ILE A 203 -0.17 6.74 -13.40
CA ILE A 203 0.17 6.60 -12.00
C ILE A 203 1.54 7.22 -11.74
N ARG A 204 1.63 8.04 -10.68
CA ARG A 204 2.89 8.51 -10.11
C ARG A 204 3.02 7.99 -8.68
N ILE A 205 4.20 7.49 -8.35
CA ILE A 205 4.55 7.05 -7.00
C ILE A 205 5.68 7.93 -6.51
N LEU A 206 5.51 8.51 -5.33
CA LEU A 206 6.44 9.47 -4.73
C LEU A 206 6.78 9.00 -3.32
N ARG A 207 8.02 9.28 -2.90
CA ARG A 207 8.47 9.08 -1.52
C ARG A 207 8.57 10.44 -0.82
N LEU A 208 8.10 10.49 0.41
CA LEU A 208 8.25 11.61 1.32
C LEU A 208 8.81 11.08 2.65
N GLU A 209 9.90 11.68 3.13
CA GLU A 209 10.41 11.37 4.47
C GLU A 209 9.43 11.88 5.54
N ARG A 210 9.21 11.10 6.62
CA ARG A 210 8.22 11.40 7.66
C ARG A 210 8.39 12.80 8.27
N ARG A 211 9.64 13.20 8.55
CA ARG A 211 9.98 14.54 9.08
C ARG A 211 9.52 15.70 8.19
N HIS A 212 9.31 15.47 6.90
CA HIS A 212 8.86 16.48 5.95
C HIS A 212 7.33 16.54 5.81
N ARG A 213 6.56 15.68 6.50
CA ARG A 213 5.09 15.67 6.46
C ARG A 213 4.50 17.04 6.78
N ALA A 214 4.90 17.63 7.90
CA ALA A 214 4.35 18.90 8.38
C ALA A 214 4.52 20.04 7.36
N ALA A 215 5.65 20.07 6.65
CA ALA A 215 5.91 21.06 5.62
C ALA A 215 5.00 20.90 4.38
N HIS A 216 4.44 19.71 4.17
CA HIS A 216 3.64 19.37 2.99
C HIS A 216 2.16 19.14 3.30
N THR A 217 1.70 19.33 4.54
CA THR A 217 0.31 19.09 4.98
C THR A 217 -0.73 19.70 4.03
N ASN A 218 -0.56 20.97 3.64
CA ASN A 218 -1.50 21.65 2.73
C ASN A 218 -1.60 20.97 1.35
N LEU A 219 -0.48 20.47 0.83
CA LEU A 219 -0.46 19.79 -0.46
C LEU A 219 -1.08 18.39 -0.36
N LEU A 220 -0.80 17.68 0.73
CA LEU A 220 -1.36 16.36 1.00
C LEU A 220 -2.88 16.41 1.21
N ILE A 221 -3.39 17.41 1.94
CA ILE A 221 -4.83 17.65 2.09
C ILE A 221 -5.47 17.90 0.71
N ARG A 222 -4.85 18.75 -0.11
CA ARG A 222 -5.34 19.03 -1.47
C ARG A 222 -5.35 17.80 -2.36
N LEU A 223 -4.35 16.94 -2.23
CA LEU A 223 -4.23 15.73 -3.04
C LEU A 223 -5.25 14.66 -2.63
N LEU A 224 -5.45 14.45 -1.32
CA LEU A 224 -6.25 13.33 -0.82
C LEU A 224 -7.73 13.71 -0.64
N LEU A 225 -8.00 14.90 -0.11
CA LEU A 225 -9.32 15.23 0.46
C LEU A 225 -10.06 16.33 -0.28
N ILE A 226 -9.41 17.05 -1.19
CA ILE A 226 -10.04 18.11 -1.96
C ILE A 226 -10.14 17.65 -3.42
N PRO A 227 -11.36 17.54 -3.99
CA PRO A 227 -11.50 17.18 -5.39
C PRO A 227 -10.82 18.23 -6.28
N ALA A 228 -10.04 17.76 -7.25
CA ALA A 228 -9.53 18.61 -8.31
C ALA A 228 -10.69 19.22 -9.12
N GLN A 229 -10.50 20.43 -9.68
CA GLN A 229 -11.48 21.03 -10.58
C GLN A 229 -11.77 20.11 -11.78
N GLU A 230 -12.97 20.24 -12.37
CA GLU A 230 -13.60 19.30 -13.31
C GLU A 230 -12.69 18.78 -14.46
N ASP A 231 -11.68 19.55 -14.87
CA ASP A 231 -10.79 19.17 -15.99
C ASP A 231 -9.65 18.19 -15.64
N VAL A 232 -9.37 17.91 -14.35
CA VAL A 232 -8.32 16.95 -13.94
C VAL A 232 -8.84 16.02 -12.85
N ALA A 233 -9.81 15.16 -13.16
CA ALA A 233 -10.26 14.18 -12.19
C ALA A 233 -9.11 13.23 -11.79
N GLN A 234 -8.92 13.06 -10.47
CA GLN A 234 -7.96 12.15 -9.85
C GLN A 234 -8.69 10.85 -9.48
N PRO A 235 -8.64 9.80 -10.31
CA PRO A 235 -9.43 8.59 -10.08
C PRO A 235 -8.99 7.83 -8.84
N ILE A 236 -7.74 8.01 -8.42
CA ILE A 236 -7.17 7.40 -7.22
C ILE A 236 -6.04 8.25 -6.65
N ALA A 237 -6.02 8.40 -5.34
CA ALA A 237 -4.89 8.91 -4.59
C ALA A 237 -4.71 8.07 -3.33
N SER A 238 -3.47 7.78 -2.94
CA SER A 238 -3.18 7.03 -1.73
C SER A 238 -1.99 7.63 -0.98
N LEU A 239 -2.04 7.58 0.34
CA LEU A 239 -0.93 7.88 1.24
C LEU A 239 -0.75 6.68 2.16
N THR A 240 0.43 6.08 2.12
CA THR A 240 0.83 5.00 3.01
C THR A 240 2.00 5.45 3.88
N GLU A 241 1.79 5.58 5.18
CA GLU A 241 2.83 5.74 6.20
C GLU A 241 3.26 4.37 6.71
N THR A 242 4.56 4.16 6.71
CA THR A 242 5.22 3.01 7.32
C THR A 242 6.32 3.50 8.27
N PRO A 243 7.02 2.60 8.98
CA PRO A 243 8.14 3.01 9.82
C PRO A 243 9.22 3.78 9.06
N ASP A 244 9.48 3.37 7.80
CA ASP A 244 10.60 3.83 6.98
C ASP A 244 10.28 5.06 6.11
N GLU A 245 9.02 5.26 5.71
CA GLU A 245 8.65 6.29 4.74
C GLU A 245 7.17 6.70 4.74
N ILE A 246 6.87 7.74 3.97
CA ILE A 246 5.53 8.00 3.46
C ILE A 246 5.57 7.80 1.94
N SER A 247 4.82 6.81 1.45
CA SER A 247 4.60 6.59 0.03
C SER A 247 3.31 7.24 -0.41
N ILE A 248 3.34 7.91 -1.56
CA ILE A 248 2.19 8.59 -2.16
C ILE A 248 1.98 8.03 -3.55
N LEU A 249 0.78 7.50 -3.81
CA LEU A 249 0.34 7.10 -5.14
C LEU A 249 -0.69 8.10 -5.63
N ALA A 250 -0.54 8.61 -6.85
CA ALA A 250 -1.53 9.48 -7.45
C ALA A 250 -1.79 9.12 -8.90
N GLY A 251 -3.06 8.83 -9.21
CA GLY A 251 -3.56 8.65 -10.57
C GLY A 251 -4.00 9.98 -11.15
N LEU A 252 -3.42 10.33 -12.29
CA LEU A 252 -3.80 11.50 -13.07
C LEU A 252 -4.44 11.04 -14.37
N ARG A 253 -5.68 11.44 -14.66
CA ARG A 253 -6.28 11.18 -15.98
C ARG A 253 -5.39 11.79 -17.07
N THR A 254 -5.17 11.01 -18.11
CA THR A 254 -4.51 11.49 -19.33
C THR A 254 -5.53 12.32 -20.10
N SER A 255 -5.24 13.60 -20.28
CA SER A 255 -5.99 14.53 -21.15
C SER A 255 -6.03 14.05 -22.60
#